data_AF-A0A1W9T5X7-F1
#
_entry.id   AF-A0A1W9T5X7-F1
#
_cell.length_a   1.000
_cell.length_b   1.000
_cell.length_c   1.000
_cell.angle_alpha   90.00
_cell.angle_beta   90.00
_cell.angle_gamma   90.00
#
_symmetry.space_group_name_H-M   'P 1'
#
loop_
_entity.id
_entity.type
_entity.pdbx_description
1 polymer ?
#
loop_
_entity_poly.entity_id
_entity_poly.type
_entity_poly.pdbx_seq_one_letter_code
_entity_poly.pdbx_strand_id
1 'polypeptide(L)' 'YVSNPADVVSLNQHVKVKVISVDIARKRIQLSMRQLGD' A
#
# COMPACT_ATOMS: atom_id res chain seq x y z
N TYR A 1 7.71 -12.60 -2.38
CA TYR A 1 8.52 -11.74 -3.26
C TYR A 1 7.63 -11.36 -4.43
N VAL A 2 7.49 -10.07 -4.74
CA VAL A 2 6.70 -9.60 -5.90
C VAL A 2 7.72 -9.17 -6.95
N SER A 3 7.80 -9.93 -8.05
CA SER A 3 8.79 -9.69 -9.11
C SER A 3 8.42 -8.51 -10.01
N ASN A 4 7.13 -8.33 -10.28
CA ASN A 4 6.60 -7.22 -11.06
C ASN A 4 5.32 -6.67 -10.38
N PRO A 5 5.30 -5.40 -9.94
CA PRO A 5 4.13 -4.82 -9.29
C PRO A 5 2.92 -4.68 -10.22
N ALA A 6 3.11 -4.60 -11.54
CA ALA A 6 1.99 -4.50 -12.48
C ALA A 6 1.13 -5.78 -12.54
N ASP A 7 1.69 -6.93 -12.12
CA ASP A 7 0.96 -8.20 -12.10
C ASP A 7 -0.02 -8.28 -10.91
N VAL A 8 0.18 -7.44 -9.89
CA VAL A 8 -0.60 -7.49 -8.64
C VAL A 8 -1.55 -6.30 -8.49
N VAL A 9 -1.32 -5.20 -9.21
CA VAL A 9 -2.19 -4.02 -9.18
C VAL A 9 -2.50 -3.49 -10.57
N SER A 10 -3.72 -3.03 -10.76
CA SER A 10 -4.24 -2.42 -11.98
C SER A 10 -4.77 -1.02 -11.72
N LEU A 11 -4.81 -0.19 -12.76
CA LEU A 11 -5.43 1.14 -12.68
C LEU A 11 -6.90 1.01 -12.29
N ASN A 12 -7.37 1.89 -11.40
CA ASN A 12 -8.73 1.88 -10.82
C ASN A 12 -9.09 0.65 -9.97
N GLN A 13 -8.12 -0.22 -9.66
CA GLN A 13 -8.35 -1.33 -8.75
C GLN A 13 -8.47 -0.81 -7.32
N HIS A 14 -9.58 -1.15 -6.67
CA HIS A 14 -9.74 -0.93 -5.24
C HIS A 14 -8.98 -2.00 -4.49
N VAL A 15 -8.06 -1.59 -3.62
CA VAL A 15 -7.24 -2.50 -2.79
C VAL A 15 -7.41 -2.14 -1.33
N LYS A 16 -7.43 -3.18 -0.49
CA LYS A 16 -7.34 -2.99 0.96
C LYS A 16 -5.87 -2.75 1.32
N VAL A 17 -5.60 -1.82 2.23
CA VAL A 17 -4.26 -1.48 2.70
C VAL A 17 -4.29 -1.19 4.19
N LYS A 18 -3.14 -1.31 4.85
CA LYS A 18 -2.93 -0.87 6.23
C LYS A 18 -2.09 0.40 6.24
N VAL A 19 -2.45 1.36 7.09
CA VAL A 19 -1.63 2.55 7.35
C VAL A 19 -0.47 2.14 8.25
N ILE A 20 0.76 2.46 7.83
CA ILE A 20 1.98 2.14 8.58
C ILE A 20 2.49 3.37 9.33
N SER A 21 2.44 4.54 8.70
CA SER A 21 2.91 5.78 9.30
C SER A 21 2.24 6.99 8.65
N VAL A 22 2.12 8.08 9.42
CA VAL A 22 1.60 9.37 8.98
C VAL A 22 2.62 10.45 9.35
N ASP A 23 3.20 11.09 8.35
CA ASP A 23 4.08 12.25 8.52
C ASP A 23 3.32 13.50 8.10
N ILE A 24 2.75 14.19 9.10
CA ILE A 24 1.91 15.38 8.89
C ILE A 24 2.75 16.57 8.41
N ALA A 25 3.96 16.72 8.95
CA ALA A 25 4.85 17.83 8.59
C ALA A 25 5.20 17.80 7.10
N ARG A 26 5.41 16.61 6.54
CA ARG A 26 5.68 16.41 5.11
C ARG A 26 4.45 16.11 4.28
N LYS A 27 3.26 16.03 4.88
CA LYS A 27 1.99 15.64 4.24
C LYS A 27 2.09 14.28 3.50
N ARG A 28 2.74 13.29 4.11
CA ARG A 28 2.95 11.96 3.53
C ARG A 28 2.29 10.89 4.40
N ILE A 29 1.67 9.91 3.74
CA ILE A 29 1.08 8.73 4.38
C ILE A 29 1.75 7.50 3.78
N GLN A 30 2.24 6.61 4.64
CA GLN A 30 2.87 5.37 4.23
C GLN A 30 1.87 4.22 4.41
N LEU A 31 1.66 3.46 3.32
CA LEU A 31 0.66 2.40 3.22
C LEU A 31 1.35 1.07 2.91
N SER A 32 0.77 -0.04 3.37
CA SER A 32 1.25 -1.39 3.07
C SER A 32 0.09 -2.31 2.67
N MET A 33 0.30 -3.07 1.60
CA MET A 33 -0.58 -4.16 1.18
C MET A 33 -0.19 -5.52 1.80
N ARG A 34 1.01 -5.64 2.37
CA ARG A 34 1.59 -6.94 2.80
C ARG A 34 1.03 -7.45 4.13
N GLN A 35 0.40 -6.60 4.93
CA GLN A 35 0.06 -6.87 6.33
C GLN A 35 -1.45 -6.85 6.57
N LEU A 36 -2.19 -7.58 5.72
CA LEU A 36 -3.64 -7.72 5.83
C LEU A 36 -4.10 -9.02 6.51
N GLY A 37 -3.16 -9.82 7.00
CA GLY A 37 -3.42 -11.00 7.82
C GLY A 37 -2.48 -11.00 9.01
N ASP A 38 -2.94 -10.39 10.10
CA ASP A 38 -2.83 -10.94 11.45
C ASP A 38 -4.26 -11.23 11.89
#